data_AF-A0A3M9ZP55-F1
#
_entry.id   AF-A0A3M9ZP55-F1
#
_cell.length_a   1.000
_cell.length_b   1.000
_cell.length_c   1.000
_cell.angle_alpha   90.00
_cell.angle_beta   90.00
_cell.angle_gamma   90.00
#
_symmetry.space_group_name_H-M   'P 1'
#
loop_
_entity.id
_entity.type
_entity.pdbx_description
1 polymer ?
#
loop_
_entity_poly.entity_id
_entity_poly.type
_entity_poly.pdbx_seq_one_letter_code
_entity_poly.pdbx_strand_id
1 'polypeptide(L)'
;PMLALVCAMAAAASRRSTVVLAGGTQMLAALLLSRRICSPREGAVAVATTSYVTRDASANFAEVASAESVPAVSIDPGLASSRIAGLRAFAEGHAKEGAGAGGAAVAAVLGRGVGAGSLRALVEAEYGRALSHGD
;
A
#
# COMPACT_ATOMS: atom_id res chain seq x y z
N PRO A 1 9.03 1.99 -16.56
CA PRO A 1 10.31 1.56 -15.93
C PRO A 1 10.20 1.03 -14.48
N MET A 2 9.20 1.43 -13.68
CA MET A 2 9.10 1.06 -12.26
C MET A 2 8.96 -0.45 -11.98
N LEU A 3 8.08 -1.16 -12.70
CA LEU A 3 7.82 -2.59 -12.44
C LEU A 3 9.07 -3.47 -12.55
N ALA A 4 9.89 -3.26 -13.59
CA ALA A 4 11.11 -4.03 -13.79
C ALA A 4 12.12 -3.80 -12.65
N LEU A 5 12.25 -2.56 -12.19
CA LEU A 5 13.13 -2.20 -11.08
C LEU A 5 12.65 -2.85 -9.77
N VAL A 6 11.38 -2.68 -9.41
CA VAL A 6 10.81 -3.24 -8.18
C VAL A 6 10.88 -4.77 -8.17
N CYS A 7 10.58 -5.40 -9.30
CA CYS A 7 10.68 -6.84 -9.50
C CYS A 7 12.08 -7.39 -9.13
N ALA A 8 13.13 -6.77 -9.68
CA ALA A 8 14.51 -7.17 -9.43
C ALA A 8 14.96 -6.84 -8.00
N MET A 9 14.60 -5.66 -7.49
CA MET A 9 14.93 -5.24 -6.12
C MET A 9 14.29 -6.15 -5.07
N ALA A 10 13.00 -6.49 -5.24
CA ALA A 10 12.27 -7.37 -4.34
C ALA A 10 12.93 -8.76 -4.27
N ALA A 11 13.24 -9.34 -5.42
CA ALA A 11 13.94 -10.63 -5.48
C ALA A 11 15.31 -10.56 -4.81
N ALA A 12 16.10 -9.52 -5.09
CA ALA A 12 17.42 -9.37 -4.50
C ALA A 12 17.37 -9.20 -2.98
N ALA A 13 16.48 -8.32 -2.47
CA ALA A 13 16.33 -8.04 -1.05
C ALA A 13 15.74 -9.23 -0.27
N SER A 14 14.84 -9.99 -0.90
CA SER A 14 14.20 -11.17 -0.30
C SER A 14 15.21 -12.26 0.13
N ARG A 15 16.40 -12.29 -0.47
CA ARG A 15 17.48 -13.22 -0.10
C ARG A 15 18.08 -12.94 1.28
N ARG A 16 17.89 -11.74 1.82
CA ARG A 16 18.47 -11.32 3.12
C ARG A 16 17.43 -10.84 4.12
N SER A 17 16.22 -10.52 3.67
CA SER A 17 15.18 -9.90 4.50
C SER A 17 13.80 -10.29 4.01
N THR A 18 12.76 -9.87 4.73
CA THR A 18 11.40 -9.83 4.20
C THR A 18 11.13 -8.49 3.53
N VAL A 19 10.38 -8.50 2.44
CA VAL A 19 10.08 -7.32 1.63
C VAL A 19 8.58 -7.08 1.64
N VAL A 20 8.19 -5.83 1.86
CA VAL A 20 6.81 -5.38 1.68
C VAL A 20 6.77 -4.48 0.45
N LEU A 21 6.01 -4.89 -0.56
CA LEU A 21 5.70 -4.07 -1.72
C LEU A 21 4.51 -3.19 -1.38
N ALA A 22 4.77 -1.90 -1.16
CA ALA A 22 3.76 -0.92 -0.75
C ALA A 22 3.01 -0.38 -1.97
N GLY A 23 1.79 -0.84 -2.18
CA GLY A 23 0.92 -0.40 -3.26
C GLY A 23 -0.13 -1.43 -3.66
N GLY A 24 -1.00 -1.05 -4.59
CA GLY A 24 -2.15 -1.86 -5.01
C GLY A 24 -1.82 -2.84 -6.13
N THR A 25 -2.69 -2.89 -7.15
CA THR A 25 -2.59 -3.81 -8.30
C THR A 25 -1.23 -3.76 -9.00
N GLN A 26 -0.60 -2.58 -9.07
CA GLN A 26 0.76 -2.41 -9.59
C GLN A 26 1.82 -3.24 -8.82
N MET A 27 1.74 -3.33 -7.49
CA MET A 27 2.69 -4.12 -6.69
C MET A 27 2.37 -5.61 -6.74
N LEU A 28 1.10 -5.96 -6.91
CA LEU A 28 0.67 -7.33 -7.20
C LEU A 28 1.31 -7.82 -8.51
N ALA A 29 1.19 -7.04 -9.59
CA ALA A 29 1.83 -7.35 -10.88
C ALA A 29 3.36 -7.46 -10.75
N ALA A 30 4.01 -6.56 -10.00
CA ALA A 30 5.45 -6.61 -9.77
C ALA A 30 5.88 -7.92 -9.07
N LEU A 31 5.13 -8.39 -8.07
CA LEU A 31 5.42 -9.64 -7.37
C LEU A 31 5.24 -10.86 -8.28
N LEU A 32 4.17 -10.91 -9.07
CA LEU A 32 3.93 -12.02 -9.99
C LEU A 32 5.02 -12.11 -11.07
N LEU A 33 5.42 -10.96 -11.62
CA LEU A 33 6.58 -10.87 -12.52
C LEU A 33 7.87 -11.34 -11.84
N SER A 34 8.10 -10.93 -10.58
CA SER A 34 9.27 -11.33 -9.81
C SER A 34 9.32 -12.83 -9.58
N ARG A 35 8.20 -13.44 -9.18
CA ARG A 35 8.07 -14.90 -9.05
C ARG A 35 8.43 -15.63 -10.33
N ARG A 36 8.03 -15.09 -11.49
CA ARG A 36 8.26 -15.73 -12.79
C ARG A 36 9.68 -15.56 -13.31
N ILE A 37 10.30 -14.39 -13.11
CA ILE A 37 11.54 -14.00 -13.81
C ILE A 37 12.74 -13.93 -12.86
N CYS A 38 12.54 -13.46 -11.63
CA CYS A 38 13.63 -13.13 -10.71
C CYS A 38 13.77 -14.10 -9.53
N SER A 39 12.82 -15.02 -9.34
CA SER A 39 12.85 -16.09 -8.31
C SER A 39 13.16 -15.55 -6.90
N PRO A 40 12.30 -14.67 -6.33
CA PRO A 40 12.43 -14.22 -4.94
C PRO A 40 12.36 -15.42 -3.98
N ARG A 41 12.91 -15.25 -2.77
CA ARG A 41 12.79 -16.25 -1.71
C ARG A 41 11.30 -16.46 -1.38
N GLU A 42 10.89 -17.72 -1.36
CA GLU A 42 9.51 -18.10 -1.06
C GLU A 42 9.07 -17.56 0.32
N GLY A 43 7.84 -17.05 0.39
CA GLY A 43 7.26 -16.46 1.60
C GLY A 43 7.92 -15.17 2.10
N ALA A 44 8.95 -14.65 1.42
CA ALA A 44 9.70 -13.49 1.88
C ALA A 44 9.20 -12.14 1.33
N VAL A 45 8.23 -12.16 0.42
CA VAL A 45 7.69 -10.94 -0.20
C VAL A 45 6.17 -10.91 -0.03
N ALA A 46 5.66 -9.80 0.50
CA ALA A 46 4.25 -9.53 0.70
C ALA A 46 3.85 -8.20 0.04
N VAL A 47 2.57 -8.00 -0.19
CA VAL A 47 2.01 -6.72 -0.66
C VAL A 47 1.29 -6.04 0.50
N ALA A 48 1.51 -4.74 0.69
CA ALA A 48 0.75 -3.94 1.64
C ALA A 48 0.02 -2.82 0.90
N THR A 49 -1.29 -2.70 1.12
CA THR A 49 -2.12 -1.70 0.45
C THR A 49 -3.20 -1.15 1.38
N THR A 50 -4.04 -0.25 0.88
CA THR A 50 -5.19 0.28 1.59
C THR A 50 -6.44 -0.58 1.40
N SER A 51 -7.38 -0.48 2.33
CA SER A 51 -8.70 -1.10 2.20
C SER A 51 -9.49 -0.55 1.02
N TYR A 52 -9.15 0.64 0.54
CA TYR A 52 -9.79 1.26 -0.63
C TYR A 52 -9.46 0.49 -1.91
N VAL A 53 -8.29 -0.14 -2.01
CA VAL A 53 -7.96 -1.04 -3.12
C VAL A 53 -8.60 -2.41 -2.93
N THR A 54 -8.51 -3.00 -1.74
CA THR A 54 -9.00 -4.38 -1.55
C THR A 54 -10.52 -4.51 -1.57
N ARG A 55 -11.26 -3.44 -1.24
CA ARG A 55 -12.74 -3.39 -1.32
C ARG A 55 -13.25 -2.89 -2.67
N ASP A 56 -12.37 -2.51 -3.58
CA ASP A 56 -12.74 -2.04 -4.91
C ASP A 56 -13.00 -3.23 -5.84
N ALA A 57 -14.29 -3.49 -6.10
CA ALA A 57 -14.72 -4.55 -7.01
C ALA A 57 -14.19 -4.38 -8.45
N SER A 58 -13.81 -3.17 -8.86
CA SER A 58 -13.24 -2.93 -10.20
C SER A 58 -11.74 -3.23 -10.31
N ALA A 59 -11.04 -3.40 -9.17
CA ALA A 59 -9.59 -3.59 -9.13
C ALA A 59 -9.15 -5.07 -9.15
N ASN A 60 -10.06 -6.00 -8.89
CA ASN A 60 -9.83 -7.46 -8.78
C ASN A 60 -8.64 -7.86 -7.88
N PHE A 61 -8.20 -6.98 -6.97
CA PHE A 61 -6.98 -7.18 -6.19
C PHE A 61 -7.07 -8.43 -5.31
N ALA A 62 -8.16 -8.56 -4.54
CA ALA A 62 -8.34 -9.66 -3.60
C ALA A 62 -8.45 -11.01 -4.32
N GLU A 63 -9.13 -11.04 -5.46
CA GLU A 63 -9.28 -12.23 -6.30
C GLU A 63 -7.92 -12.70 -6.82
N VAL A 64 -7.14 -11.81 -7.45
CA VAL A 64 -5.82 -12.15 -7.99
C VAL A 64 -4.85 -12.52 -6.87
N ALA A 65 -4.85 -11.78 -5.76
CA ALA A 65 -3.99 -12.09 -4.63
C ALA A 65 -4.29 -13.48 -4.03
N SER A 66 -5.57 -13.85 -3.95
CA SER A 66 -5.99 -15.17 -3.50
C SER A 66 -5.61 -16.26 -4.50
N ALA A 67 -5.93 -16.08 -5.79
CA ALA A 67 -5.67 -17.07 -6.84
C ALA A 67 -4.17 -17.40 -6.96
N GLU A 68 -3.33 -16.38 -6.82
CA GLU A 68 -1.88 -16.51 -6.92
C GLU A 68 -1.19 -16.77 -5.58
N SER A 69 -1.94 -16.96 -4.48
CA SER A 69 -1.37 -17.16 -3.13
C SER A 69 -0.34 -16.08 -2.77
N VAL A 70 -0.69 -14.82 -3.00
CA VAL A 70 0.12 -13.66 -2.64
C VAL A 70 -0.19 -13.25 -1.20
N PRO A 71 0.80 -13.22 -0.29
CA PRO A 71 0.61 -12.66 1.03
C PRO A 71 0.32 -11.17 0.91
N ALA A 72 -0.88 -10.75 1.33
CA ALA A 72 -1.31 -9.36 1.25
C ALA A 72 -1.85 -8.85 2.59
N VAL A 73 -1.51 -7.62 2.94
CA VAL A 73 -2.01 -6.91 4.11
C VAL A 73 -2.73 -5.64 3.63
N SER A 74 -3.90 -5.39 4.20
CA SER A 74 -4.72 -4.22 3.90
C SER A 74 -4.95 -3.41 5.16
N ILE A 75 -4.85 -2.09 5.06
CA ILE A 75 -5.14 -1.16 6.15
C ILE A 75 -6.22 -0.16 5.78
N ASP A 76 -7.16 0.09 6.69
CA ASP A 76 -8.08 1.21 6.58
C ASP A 76 -7.47 2.43 7.29
N PRO A 77 -7.02 3.47 6.54
CA PRO A 77 -6.45 4.66 7.15
C PRO A 77 -7.52 5.57 7.79
N GLY A 78 -8.81 5.22 7.70
CA GLY A 78 -9.89 5.94 8.39
C GLY A 78 -10.25 7.29 7.76
N LEU A 79 -9.82 7.56 6.52
CA LEU A 79 -9.99 8.85 5.85
C LEU A 79 -11.45 9.19 5.54
N ALA A 80 -12.35 8.19 5.49
CA ALA A 80 -13.80 8.40 5.36
C ALA A 80 -14.37 9.33 6.45
N SER A 81 -13.80 9.29 7.66
CA SER A 81 -14.19 10.14 8.78
C SER A 81 -13.37 11.42 8.89
N SER A 82 -12.58 11.77 7.87
CA SER A 82 -11.81 13.01 7.88
C SER A 82 -12.72 14.24 7.81
N ARG A 83 -12.30 15.33 8.44
CA ARG A 83 -12.98 16.64 8.31
C ARG A 83 -12.71 17.30 6.96
N ILE A 84 -11.65 16.88 6.26
CA ILE A 84 -11.18 17.48 5.01
C ILE A 84 -11.78 16.73 3.82
N ALA A 85 -12.49 17.45 2.94
CA ALA A 85 -13.17 16.85 1.79
C ALA A 85 -12.20 16.12 0.84
N GLY A 86 -11.02 16.71 0.57
CA GLY A 86 -10.00 16.11 -0.27
C GLY A 86 -9.46 14.78 0.28
N LEU A 87 -9.44 14.59 1.60
CA LEU A 87 -9.03 13.32 2.21
C LEU A 87 -10.17 12.29 2.20
N ARG A 88 -11.43 12.72 2.41
CA ARG A 88 -12.59 11.81 2.31
C ARG A 88 -12.75 11.21 0.92
N ALA A 89 -12.41 11.97 -0.13
CA ALA A 89 -12.45 11.50 -1.51
C ALA A 89 -11.66 10.19 -1.73
N PHE A 90 -10.63 9.91 -0.91
CA PHE A 90 -9.89 8.65 -0.95
C PHE A 90 -10.76 7.43 -0.66
N ALA A 91 -11.65 7.54 0.32
CA ALA A 91 -12.59 6.50 0.69
C ALA A 91 -13.77 6.38 -0.31
N GLU A 92 -14.07 7.46 -1.03
CA GLU A 92 -15.11 7.52 -2.07
C GLU A 92 -14.63 6.93 -3.41
N GLY A 93 -13.36 6.52 -3.48
CA GLY A 93 -12.79 5.81 -4.61
C GLY A 93 -11.89 6.65 -5.51
N HIS A 94 -11.56 7.88 -5.11
CA HIS A 94 -10.51 8.65 -5.77
C HIS A 94 -9.14 8.27 -5.18
N ALA A 95 -8.07 8.23 -5.97
CA ALA A 95 -6.70 8.06 -5.45
C ALA A 95 -6.52 6.96 -4.37
N LYS A 96 -7.20 5.82 -4.52
CA LYS A 96 -7.31 4.73 -3.52
C LYS A 96 -5.97 4.30 -2.88
N GLU A 97 -4.88 4.41 -3.64
CA GLU A 97 -3.52 4.10 -3.24
C GLU A 97 -2.53 4.94 -4.06
N GLY A 98 -1.30 5.09 -3.57
CA GLY A 98 -0.21 5.76 -4.27
C GLY A 98 0.96 6.07 -3.35
N ALA A 99 2.14 6.32 -3.92
CA ALA A 99 3.36 6.71 -3.19
C ALA A 99 3.74 5.78 -2.00
N GLY A 100 3.26 4.54 -2.00
CA GLY A 100 3.49 3.59 -0.90
C GLY A 100 2.66 3.86 0.37
N ALA A 101 1.57 4.63 0.28
CA ALA A 101 0.77 5.05 1.42
C ALA A 101 0.23 3.87 2.25
N GLY A 102 -0.33 2.85 1.62
CA GLY A 102 -0.82 1.66 2.32
C GLY A 102 0.28 0.95 3.13
N GLY A 103 1.46 0.76 2.53
CA GLY A 103 2.59 0.15 3.22
C GLY A 103 3.18 1.02 4.34
N ALA A 104 3.25 2.33 4.14
CA ALA A 104 3.70 3.26 5.17
C ALA A 104 2.74 3.28 6.37
N ALA A 105 1.43 3.26 6.10
CA ALA A 105 0.40 3.16 7.14
C ALA A 105 0.52 1.83 7.90
N VAL A 106 0.65 0.69 7.21
CA VAL A 106 0.89 -0.61 7.86
C VAL A 106 2.14 -0.56 8.75
N ALA A 107 3.24 0.02 8.26
CA ALA A 107 4.48 0.15 9.03
C ALA A 107 4.31 1.04 10.27
N ALA A 108 3.53 2.12 10.18
CA ALA A 108 3.22 2.97 11.32
C ALA A 108 2.40 2.22 12.39
N VAL A 109 1.37 1.48 11.97
CA VAL A 109 0.53 0.73 12.90
C VAL A 109 1.31 -0.40 13.57
N LEU A 110 1.99 -1.24 12.79
CA LEU A 110 2.69 -2.41 13.32
C LEU A 110 4.00 -2.04 14.02
N GLY A 111 4.75 -1.07 13.49
CA GLY A 111 6.06 -0.69 14.00
C GLY A 111 6.04 0.34 15.12
N ARG A 112 4.97 1.15 15.22
CA ARG A 112 4.87 2.24 16.21
C ARG A 112 3.60 2.18 17.06
N GLY A 113 2.71 1.21 16.83
CA GLY A 113 1.44 1.10 17.57
C GLY A 113 0.48 2.25 17.29
N VAL A 114 0.64 2.94 16.15
CA VAL A 114 -0.24 4.07 15.79
C VAL A 114 -1.63 3.53 15.46
N GLY A 115 -2.64 3.92 16.22
CA GLY A 115 -4.03 3.56 15.89
C GLY A 115 -4.54 4.31 14.65
N ALA A 116 -5.58 3.78 14.01
CA ALA A 116 -6.18 4.40 12.81
C ALA A 116 -6.63 5.87 13.04
N GLY A 117 -7.15 6.19 14.23
CA GLY A 117 -7.52 7.56 14.59
C GLY A 117 -6.32 8.51 14.65
N SER A 118 -5.20 8.06 15.21
CA SER A 118 -3.94 8.82 15.26
C SER A 118 -3.32 8.98 13.87
N LEU A 119 -3.37 7.93 13.04
CA LEU A 119 -2.92 7.99 11.66
C LEU A 119 -3.70 9.06 10.87
N ARG A 120 -5.04 9.04 10.97
CA ARG A 120 -5.89 10.07 10.34
C ARG A 120 -5.52 11.47 10.81
N ALA A 121 -5.37 11.68 12.12
CA ALA A 121 -5.01 12.99 12.67
C ALA A 121 -3.66 13.50 12.15
N LEU A 122 -2.67 12.62 12.00
CA LEU A 122 -1.37 12.96 11.41
C LEU A 122 -1.50 13.35 9.93
N VAL A 123 -2.31 12.62 9.16
CA VAL A 123 -2.57 12.95 7.75
C VAL A 123 -3.30 14.29 7.62
N GLU A 124 -4.28 14.57 8.48
CA GLU A 124 -4.98 15.86 8.49
C GLU A 124 -4.05 17.03 8.84
N ALA A 125 -3.17 16.85 9.83
CA ALA A 125 -2.18 17.85 10.21
C ALA A 125 -1.19 18.13 9.07
N GLU A 126 -0.70 17.08 8.41
CA GLU A 126 0.21 17.21 7.27
C GLU A 126 -0.47 17.88 6.06
N TYR A 127 -1.74 17.56 5.81
CA TYR A 127 -2.53 18.23 4.76
C TYR A 127 -2.63 19.74 5.01
N GLY A 128 -2.90 20.16 6.25
CA GLY A 128 -2.93 21.57 6.63
C GLY A 128 -1.57 22.26 6.46
N ARG A 129 -0.49 21.59 6.86
CA ARG A 129 0.89 22.09 6.70
C ARG A 129 1.27 22.26 5.23
N ALA A 130 0.88 21.33 4.36
CA ALA A 130 1.19 21.38 2.94
C ALA A 130 0.50 22.56 2.25
N LEU A 131 -0.76 22.85 2.63
CA LEU A 131 -1.48 24.01 2.10
C LEU A 131 -0.86 25.35 2.55
N SER A 132 -0.34 25.43 3.78
CA SER A 132 0.27 26.66 4.28
C SER A 132 1.63 27.02 3.65
N HIS A 133 2.20 26.13 2.83
CA HIS A 133 3.45 26.36 2.10
C HIS A 133 3.23 26.47 0.58
N GLY A 134 1.96 26.48 0.14
CA GLY A 134 1.56 26.59 -1.26
C GLY A 134 1.25 28.01 -1.74
N ASP A 135 1.33 28.99 -0.83
CA ASP A 135 1.19 30.45 -1.10
C ASP A 135 2.58 31.13 -1.09
#